data_AF-A0A8T4XB47-F1
#
_entry.id   AF-A0A8T4XB47-F1
#
_cell.length_a   1.000
_cell.length_b   1.000
_cell.length_c   1.000
_cell.angle_alpha   90.00
_cell.angle_beta   90.00
_cell.angle_gamma   90.00
#
_symmetry.space_group_name_H-M   'P 1'
#
loop_
_entity.id
_entity.type
_entity.pdbx_description
1 polymer ?
#
loop_
_entity_poly.entity_id
_entity_poly.type
_entity_poly.pdbx_seq_one_letter_code
_entity_poly.pdbx_strand_id
1 'polypeptide(L)'
;MRLNYYLIKKNVLRARKLVIKGVSKAGSGHPGGSFSMAEILGCLFYNHLKYDPNNPQWEDRDRLILSKGHAGPGLFSNMAVAGYFPESQLETLRQFGSKLQGHPDLKCPGVEFCGGSLGTGLSYSIGVALAGKIDEKNYHVYTIIGDGESDEGQIWEAAMTAAKYKVDNLTVFLDRNFIQQDSYTEKIMPLDKKLEGDDISEMWKDASRWKTGDKWRSFGWNVIEIDGHRIEQIDAAITKANSTKGIPSIIIARTIKGKGVEHMEDNPQWHGKAPDSDVTPIIDLELDSQFMIAPSIIAGNMNNLENEIKRCISGRADFIHLDVMDGQFVPTKTFDHAKIKELRSLTVLPFDTHLMINEPVKHIKDYVEAGSDIITVHVEVCDETSFSEIHDYLKQNQVGVGLAINPNTELPEWSYKFIPSLDQLIVMSVVPGKSGQKYIEETHEKMTRLKAILNEHKFSGYIEADGGVTFDNIGSCFADGARVFVGGSAIIGKQDVRGAIRDFRNQVLKTKRKLLLDKANELGGSELVKKWIGLHVVGEKQEQIKQIAEEARHL
;
A
#
# COMPACT_ATOMS: atom_id res chain seq x y z
N MET A 1 -18.29 -0.81 5.57
CA MET A 1 -17.86 -0.15 4.32
C MET A 1 -16.96 -1.14 3.58
N ARG A 2 -16.95 -1.17 2.24
CA ARG A 2 -16.04 -2.05 1.50
C ARG A 2 -14.69 -1.38 1.35
N LEU A 3 -13.64 -2.19 1.18
CA LEU A 3 -12.29 -1.68 1.01
C LEU A 3 -12.06 -1.26 -0.44
N ASN A 4 -12.02 0.05 -0.72
CA ASN A 4 -11.59 0.53 -2.04
C ASN A 4 -10.06 0.45 -2.16
N TYR A 5 -9.55 -0.76 -2.37
CA TYR A 5 -8.12 -1.06 -2.31
C TYR A 5 -7.28 -0.18 -3.25
N TYR A 6 -7.69 -0.06 -4.53
CA TYR A 6 -6.94 0.71 -5.51
C TYR A 6 -7.01 2.22 -5.29
N LEU A 7 -8.14 2.76 -4.84
CA LEU A 7 -8.23 4.17 -4.47
C LEU A 7 -7.22 4.51 -3.37
N ILE A 8 -7.18 3.70 -2.30
CA ILE A 8 -6.22 3.87 -1.21
C ILE A 8 -4.79 3.80 -1.75
N LYS A 9 -4.47 2.77 -2.54
CA LYS A 9 -3.12 2.56 -3.07
C LYS A 9 -2.65 3.72 -3.96
N LYS A 10 -3.51 4.20 -4.87
CA LYS A 10 -3.22 5.35 -5.75
C LYS A 10 -2.99 6.63 -4.95
N ASN A 11 -3.82 6.88 -3.94
CA ASN A 11 -3.68 8.09 -3.11
C ASN A 11 -2.46 8.02 -2.17
N VAL A 12 -2.12 6.84 -1.65
CA VAL A 12 -0.87 6.62 -0.90
C VAL A 12 0.36 6.92 -1.77
N LEU A 13 0.36 6.46 -3.03
CA LEU A 13 1.42 6.78 -3.99
C LEU A 13 1.53 8.29 -4.24
N ARG A 14 0.40 8.96 -4.51
CA ARG A 14 0.35 10.42 -4.66
C ARG A 14 0.89 11.14 -3.44
N ALA A 15 0.48 10.74 -2.24
CA ALA A 15 0.95 11.34 -0.99
C ALA A 15 2.47 11.16 -0.79
N ARG A 16 3.03 9.98 -1.10
CA ARG A 16 4.49 9.74 -1.06
C ARG A 16 5.25 10.69 -2.01
N LYS A 17 4.77 10.85 -3.25
CA LYS A 17 5.35 11.80 -4.21
C LYS A 17 5.32 13.24 -3.68
N LEU A 18 4.20 13.65 -3.09
CA LEU A 18 4.07 14.97 -2.48
C LEU A 18 5.00 15.18 -1.28
N VAL A 19 5.24 14.14 -0.47
CA VAL A 19 6.24 14.20 0.61
C VAL A 19 7.61 14.49 0.02
N ILE A 20 8.06 13.72 -0.97
CA ILE A 20 9.38 13.90 -1.62
C ILE A 20 9.50 15.31 -2.20
N LYS A 21 8.48 15.76 -2.94
CA LYS A 21 8.42 17.10 -3.51
C LYS A 21 8.57 18.18 -2.44
N GLY A 22 7.80 18.09 -1.35
CA GLY A 22 7.83 19.06 -0.25
C GLY A 22 9.17 19.06 0.49
N VAL A 23 9.68 17.89 0.90
CA VAL A 23 10.94 17.82 1.68
C VAL A 23 12.17 18.18 0.86
N SER A 24 12.20 17.82 -0.43
CA SER A 24 13.30 18.19 -1.32
C SER A 24 13.31 19.70 -1.58
N LYS A 25 12.13 20.29 -1.87
CA LYS A 25 12.00 21.75 -2.07
C LYS A 25 12.40 22.55 -0.83
N ALA A 26 12.08 22.03 0.36
CA ALA A 26 12.46 22.65 1.62
C ALA A 26 13.95 22.45 1.98
N GLY A 27 14.64 21.48 1.35
CA GLY A 27 15.96 21.01 1.79
C GLY A 27 15.97 20.44 3.21
N SER A 28 14.78 20.07 3.73
CA SER A 28 14.58 19.74 5.14
C SER A 28 13.28 18.96 5.33
N GLY A 29 13.27 17.96 6.21
CA GLY A 29 12.06 17.21 6.58
C GLY A 29 12.31 15.75 6.92
N HIS A 30 11.24 15.02 7.22
CA HIS A 30 11.30 13.63 7.72
C HIS A 30 10.56 12.67 6.78
N PRO A 31 11.14 12.31 5.62
CA PRO A 31 10.48 11.40 4.67
C PRO A 31 10.32 9.99 5.26
N GLY A 32 11.33 9.46 5.97
CA GLY A 32 11.30 8.09 6.48
C GLY A 32 10.09 7.79 7.36
N GLY A 33 9.83 8.63 8.36
CA GLY A 33 8.69 8.50 9.26
C GLY A 33 7.35 8.91 8.63
N SER A 34 7.37 9.63 7.50
CA SER A 34 6.17 9.94 6.71
C SER A 34 5.74 8.74 5.85
N PHE A 35 6.72 8.01 5.32
CA PHE A 35 6.51 6.86 4.43
C PHE A 35 6.05 5.61 5.17
N SER A 36 6.48 5.42 6.43
CA SER A 36 6.11 4.27 7.26
C SER A 36 4.62 4.23 7.59
N MET A 37 3.99 5.38 7.78
CA MET A 37 2.57 5.49 8.11
C MET A 37 1.65 5.78 6.91
N ALA A 38 2.17 5.69 5.68
CA ALA A 38 1.44 6.13 4.50
C ALA A 38 0.17 5.29 4.27
N GLU A 39 0.23 3.96 4.39
CA GLU A 39 -0.94 3.09 4.29
C GLU A 39 -1.95 3.31 5.43
N ILE A 40 -1.48 3.63 6.64
CA ILE A 40 -2.34 3.96 7.79
C ILE A 40 -3.16 5.21 7.48
N LEU A 41 -2.50 6.29 7.05
CA LEU A 41 -3.17 7.52 6.64
C LEU A 41 -4.11 7.30 5.45
N GLY A 42 -3.71 6.47 4.49
CA GLY A 42 -4.55 6.11 3.35
C GLY A 42 -5.86 5.44 3.78
N CYS A 43 -5.81 4.47 4.69
CA CYS A 43 -7.02 3.81 5.21
C CYS A 43 -7.89 4.78 6.02
N LEU A 44 -7.28 5.67 6.80
CA LEU A 44 -8.02 6.69 7.55
C LEU A 44 -8.72 7.67 6.60
N PHE A 45 -7.99 8.39 5.75
CA PHE A 45 -8.59 9.41 4.88
C PHE A 45 -9.54 8.85 3.83
N TYR A 46 -9.34 7.63 3.32
CA TYR A 46 -10.12 7.14 2.18
C TYR A 46 -11.09 6.00 2.52
N ASN A 47 -11.27 5.68 3.81
CA ASN A 47 -12.30 4.71 4.23
C ASN A 47 -12.91 4.95 5.62
N HIS A 48 -12.14 5.41 6.61
CA HIS A 48 -12.59 5.39 8.02
C HIS A 48 -12.86 6.75 8.65
N LEU A 49 -12.16 7.81 8.24
CA LEU A 49 -12.27 9.13 8.82
C LEU A 49 -13.52 9.84 8.27
N LYS A 50 -14.39 10.29 9.16
CA LYS A 50 -15.47 11.22 8.83
C LYS A 50 -14.95 12.66 8.84
N TYR A 51 -14.77 13.27 7.67
CA TYR A 51 -14.28 14.64 7.56
C TYR A 51 -14.89 15.40 6.38
N ASP A 52 -14.76 16.73 6.40
CA ASP A 52 -15.10 17.62 5.29
C ASP A 52 -13.96 18.63 5.09
N PRO A 53 -13.21 18.54 3.98
CA PRO A 53 -12.15 19.50 3.64
C PRO A 53 -12.63 20.96 3.54
N ASN A 54 -13.89 21.18 3.15
CA ASN A 54 -14.47 22.50 3.01
C ASN A 54 -14.98 23.05 4.35
N ASN A 55 -15.11 22.20 5.36
CA ASN A 55 -15.47 22.58 6.73
C ASN A 55 -14.55 21.91 7.76
N PRO A 56 -13.26 22.33 7.83
CA PRO A 56 -12.28 21.74 8.73
C PRO A 56 -12.60 21.96 10.22
N GLN A 57 -13.56 22.83 10.55
CA GLN A 57 -14.05 23.09 11.90
C GLN A 57 -15.37 22.37 12.21
N TRP A 58 -15.83 21.47 11.35
CA TRP A 58 -17.03 20.68 11.59
C TRP A 58 -16.95 19.96 12.94
N GLU A 59 -17.88 20.27 13.84
CA GLU A 59 -17.84 19.82 15.22
C GLU A 59 -17.87 18.28 15.34
N ASP A 60 -18.74 17.61 14.58
CA ASP A 60 -19.00 16.15 14.68
C ASP A 60 -18.14 15.28 13.73
N ARG A 61 -17.07 15.86 13.16
CA ARG A 61 -16.10 15.12 12.35
C ARG A 61 -15.19 14.27 13.24
N ASP A 62 -14.55 13.24 12.69
CA ASP A 62 -13.51 12.52 13.41
C ASP A 62 -12.26 13.37 13.57
N ARG A 63 -11.47 13.08 14.61
CA ARG A 63 -10.24 13.82 14.95
C ARG A 63 -9.02 12.96 14.66
N LEU A 64 -8.05 13.49 13.91
CA LEU A 64 -6.79 12.80 13.62
C LEU A 64 -5.62 13.57 14.24
N ILE A 65 -4.98 12.99 15.24
CA ILE A 65 -3.84 13.58 15.94
C ILE A 65 -2.57 12.85 15.52
N LEU A 66 -1.62 13.60 14.96
CA LEU A 66 -0.27 13.11 14.69
C LEU A 66 0.66 13.46 15.87
N SER A 67 0.82 12.52 16.81
CA SER A 67 1.67 12.71 17.99
C SER A 67 3.16 12.71 17.62
N LYS A 68 3.57 11.81 16.72
CA LYS A 68 4.89 11.80 16.09
C LYS A 68 5.07 12.94 15.07
N GLY A 69 4.93 14.17 15.54
CA GLY A 69 4.76 15.38 14.72
C GLY A 69 5.87 15.65 13.70
N HIS A 70 7.08 15.10 13.88
CA HIS A 70 8.15 15.24 12.89
C HIS A 70 7.74 14.70 11.51
N ALA A 71 6.84 13.71 11.47
CA ALA A 71 6.25 13.13 10.27
C ALA A 71 5.11 14.00 9.66
N GLY A 72 5.04 15.28 10.03
CA GLY A 72 4.12 16.27 9.47
C GLY A 72 4.03 16.28 7.93
N PRO A 73 5.12 16.12 7.16
CA PRO A 73 5.03 16.02 5.70
C PRO A 73 4.05 14.94 5.23
N GLY A 74 4.05 13.76 5.88
CA GLY A 74 3.11 12.69 5.56
C GLY A 74 1.65 13.08 5.82
N LEU A 75 1.36 13.75 6.93
CA LEU A 75 0.02 14.26 7.23
C LEU A 75 -0.44 15.30 6.21
N PHE A 76 0.39 16.32 5.95
CA PHE A 76 0.03 17.39 5.01
C PHE A 76 -0.18 16.87 3.59
N SER A 77 0.65 15.94 3.12
CA SER A 77 0.47 15.32 1.80
C SER A 77 -0.87 14.58 1.69
N ASN A 78 -1.27 13.82 2.71
CA ASN A 78 -2.57 13.15 2.69
C ASN A 78 -3.74 14.14 2.79
N MET A 79 -3.62 15.20 3.59
CA MET A 79 -4.61 16.27 3.65
C MET A 79 -4.79 16.98 2.30
N ALA A 80 -3.70 17.22 1.57
CA ALA A 80 -3.76 17.84 0.24
C ALA A 80 -4.46 16.92 -0.77
N VAL A 81 -4.10 15.63 -0.79
CA VAL A 81 -4.75 14.63 -1.66
C VAL A 81 -6.23 14.47 -1.28
N ALA A 82 -6.57 14.59 0.00
CA ALA A 82 -7.94 14.59 0.51
C ALA A 82 -8.71 15.90 0.23
N GLY A 83 -8.06 16.95 -0.29
CA GLY A 83 -8.71 18.18 -0.75
C GLY A 83 -8.74 19.34 0.25
N TYR A 84 -8.05 19.27 1.39
CA TYR A 84 -8.02 20.38 2.38
C TYR A 84 -7.36 21.64 1.81
N PHE A 85 -6.42 21.46 0.88
CA PHE A 85 -5.74 22.52 0.17
C PHE A 85 -5.09 21.98 -1.12
N PRO A 86 -4.76 22.84 -2.09
CA PRO A 86 -4.10 22.41 -3.33
C PRO A 86 -2.76 21.71 -3.06
N GLU A 87 -2.49 20.63 -3.80
CA GLU A 87 -1.24 19.86 -3.71
C GLU A 87 0.03 20.70 -3.92
N SER A 88 -0.05 21.78 -4.69
CA SER A 88 1.07 22.72 -4.91
C SER A 88 1.52 23.43 -3.63
N GLN A 89 0.67 23.53 -2.59
CA GLN A 89 1.08 24.14 -1.32
C GLN A 89 2.17 23.35 -0.60
N LEU A 90 2.36 22.06 -0.90
CA LEU A 90 3.45 21.26 -0.31
C LEU A 90 4.85 21.84 -0.62
N GLU A 91 5.00 22.60 -1.70
CA GLU A 91 6.25 23.30 -2.03
C GLU A 91 6.60 24.42 -1.03
N THR A 92 5.62 24.86 -0.22
CA THR A 92 5.81 25.87 0.83
C THR A 92 6.17 25.26 2.18
N LEU A 93 6.30 23.94 2.28
CA LEU A 93 6.65 23.24 3.53
C LEU A 93 7.91 23.86 4.17
N ARG A 94 7.84 24.15 5.48
CA ARG A 94 8.92 24.74 6.30
C ARG A 94 9.39 26.14 5.85
N GLN A 95 8.73 26.78 4.88
CA GLN A 95 9.05 28.13 4.47
C GLN A 95 8.46 29.17 5.43
N PHE A 96 9.13 30.31 5.56
CA PHE A 96 8.62 31.42 6.37
C PHE A 96 7.24 31.87 5.87
N GLY A 97 6.29 32.06 6.78
CA GLY A 97 4.91 32.44 6.46
C GLY A 97 4.01 31.30 5.95
N SER A 98 4.55 30.10 5.74
CA SER A 98 3.74 28.94 5.35
C SER A 98 2.79 28.49 6.46
N LYS A 99 1.66 27.87 6.09
CA LYS A 99 0.82 27.13 7.05
C LYS A 99 1.36 25.72 7.32
N LEU A 100 2.17 25.18 6.41
CA LEU A 100 2.76 23.84 6.49
C LEU A 100 4.10 23.92 7.22
N GLN A 101 4.02 23.99 8.55
CA GLN A 101 5.17 24.11 9.44
C GLN A 101 5.98 22.80 9.54
N GLY A 102 7.18 22.87 10.14
CA GLY A 102 8.05 21.69 10.27
C GLY A 102 7.48 20.56 11.14
N HIS A 103 6.53 20.92 12.00
CA HIS A 103 5.66 20.05 12.79
C HIS A 103 4.21 20.53 12.60
N PRO A 104 3.18 19.67 12.78
CA PRO A 104 1.77 20.08 12.75
C PRO A 104 1.52 21.30 13.64
N ASP A 105 0.79 22.29 13.12
CA ASP A 105 0.42 23.55 13.79
C ASP A 105 -1.02 23.89 13.39
N LEU A 106 -1.82 24.41 14.33
CA LEU A 106 -3.23 24.81 14.13
C LEU A 106 -3.42 25.87 13.04
N LYS A 107 -2.35 26.56 12.62
CA LYS A 107 -2.36 27.45 11.44
C LYS A 107 -2.79 26.75 10.15
N CYS A 108 -2.60 25.43 10.06
CA CYS A 108 -3.08 24.61 8.95
C CYS A 108 -4.50 24.09 9.27
N PRO A 109 -5.55 24.56 8.56
CA PRO A 109 -6.91 24.08 8.82
C PRO A 109 -7.03 22.57 8.65
N GLY A 110 -7.64 21.90 9.63
CA GLY A 110 -7.76 20.44 9.70
C GLY A 110 -6.68 19.76 10.54
N VAL A 111 -5.62 20.47 10.94
CA VAL A 111 -4.67 19.98 11.95
C VAL A 111 -5.25 20.22 13.35
N GLU A 112 -5.30 19.16 14.16
CA GLU A 112 -5.87 19.19 15.52
C GLU A 112 -4.92 19.68 16.60
N PHE A 113 -3.62 19.47 16.38
CA PHE A 113 -2.65 19.44 17.45
C PHE A 113 -1.35 20.10 17.02
N CYS A 114 -0.82 20.97 17.88
CA CYS A 114 0.53 21.49 17.73
C CYS A 114 1.54 20.40 18.14
N GLY A 115 2.03 19.67 17.14
CA GLY A 115 2.95 18.55 17.35
C GLY A 115 4.41 18.98 17.50
N GLY A 116 5.26 18.00 17.82
CA GLY A 116 6.73 18.12 17.80
C GLY A 116 7.39 17.63 19.08
N SER A 117 6.87 18.03 20.24
CA SER A 117 7.29 17.45 21.52
C SER A 117 6.72 16.04 21.65
N LEU A 118 7.57 15.03 21.54
CA LEU A 118 7.16 13.62 21.66
C LEU A 118 6.45 13.35 23.01
N GLY A 119 5.53 12.39 23.01
CA GLY A 119 4.82 11.90 24.19
C GLY A 119 3.55 12.67 24.54
N THR A 120 3.38 13.88 24.00
CA THR A 120 2.30 14.79 24.39
C THR A 120 0.98 14.56 23.63
N GLY A 121 1.04 14.14 22.36
CA GLY A 121 -0.14 14.04 21.50
C GLY A 121 -1.12 12.93 21.91
N LEU A 122 -0.66 11.82 22.52
CA LEU A 122 -1.56 10.81 23.08
C LEU A 122 -2.38 11.36 24.25
N SER A 123 -1.75 12.13 25.15
CA SER A 123 -2.44 12.77 26.27
C SER A 123 -3.49 13.77 25.77
N TYR A 124 -3.13 14.58 24.78
CA TYR A 124 -4.07 15.49 24.12
C TYR A 124 -5.27 14.73 23.51
N SER A 125 -5.00 13.64 22.79
CA SER A 125 -6.03 12.82 22.14
C SER A 125 -7.02 12.22 23.14
N ILE A 126 -6.53 11.78 24.30
CA ILE A 126 -7.39 11.28 25.37
C ILE A 126 -8.30 12.40 25.91
N GLY A 127 -7.75 13.61 26.09
CA GLY A 127 -8.55 14.78 26.48
C GLY A 127 -9.67 15.08 25.49
N VAL A 128 -9.37 15.06 24.19
CA VAL A 128 -10.36 15.23 23.11
C VAL A 128 -11.42 14.13 23.16
N ALA A 129 -11.01 12.87 23.29
CA ALA A 129 -11.93 11.73 23.35
C ALA A 129 -12.86 11.78 24.59
N LEU A 130 -12.32 12.20 25.76
CA LEU A 130 -13.09 12.42 26.98
C LEU A 130 -14.08 13.56 26.83
N ALA A 131 -13.68 14.69 26.24
CA ALA A 131 -14.58 15.80 25.95
C ALA A 131 -15.76 15.34 25.08
N GLY A 132 -15.48 14.59 24.01
CA GLY A 132 -16.53 14.01 23.17
C GLY A 132 -17.51 13.12 23.94
N LYS A 133 -17.04 12.33 24.91
CA LYS A 133 -17.92 11.53 25.78
C LYS A 133 -18.76 12.40 26.72
N ILE A 134 -18.19 13.44 27.31
CA ILE A 134 -18.89 14.37 28.22
C ILE A 134 -19.98 15.13 27.47
N ASP A 135 -19.69 15.56 26.24
CA ASP A 135 -20.59 16.32 25.39
C ASP A 135 -21.54 15.44 24.56
N GLU A 136 -21.58 14.12 24.84
CA GLU A 136 -22.42 13.13 24.14
C GLU A 136 -22.23 13.12 22.60
N LYS A 137 -21.01 13.41 22.15
CA LYS A 137 -20.62 13.39 20.74
C LYS A 137 -20.24 11.98 20.29
N ASN A 138 -20.55 11.69 19.02
CA ASN A 138 -20.32 10.39 18.39
C ASN A 138 -19.08 10.33 17.49
N TYR A 139 -18.22 11.36 17.49
CA TYR A 139 -16.98 11.33 16.72
C TYR A 139 -15.97 10.35 17.32
N HIS A 140 -15.09 9.82 16.47
CA HIS A 140 -13.97 8.98 16.88
C HIS A 140 -12.65 9.76 16.83
N VAL A 141 -11.74 9.42 17.74
CA VAL A 141 -10.40 10.00 17.80
C VAL A 141 -9.38 8.97 17.33
N TYR A 142 -8.56 9.35 16.35
CA TYR A 142 -7.43 8.55 15.88
C TYR A 142 -6.13 9.24 16.23
N THR A 143 -5.17 8.49 16.76
CA THR A 143 -3.85 9.02 17.12
C THR A 143 -2.76 8.17 16.52
N ILE A 144 -1.76 8.79 15.89
CA ILE A 144 -0.57 8.07 15.42
C ILE A 144 0.62 8.47 16.30
N ILE A 145 1.20 7.49 16.99
CA ILE A 145 2.40 7.63 17.82
C ILE A 145 3.59 6.90 17.18
N GLY A 146 4.81 7.32 17.53
CA GLY A 146 6.06 6.63 17.16
C GLY A 146 6.51 5.61 18.21
N ASP A 147 7.39 4.70 17.81
CA ASP A 147 8.06 3.80 18.73
C ASP A 147 9.12 4.51 19.59
N GLY A 148 10.00 5.32 19.01
CA GLY A 148 10.89 6.18 19.84
C GLY A 148 10.14 7.16 20.74
N GLU A 149 8.92 7.56 20.34
CA GLU A 149 8.03 8.37 21.19
C GLU A 149 7.52 7.60 22.42
N SER A 150 7.42 6.26 22.32
CA SER A 150 6.93 5.41 23.41
C SER A 150 7.95 5.26 24.56
N ASP A 151 9.16 5.80 24.40
CA ASP A 151 10.15 5.92 25.47
C ASP A 151 9.79 7.03 26.47
N GLU A 152 8.94 7.99 26.07
CA GLU A 152 8.48 9.06 26.95
C GLU A 152 7.52 8.53 28.02
N GLY A 153 7.80 8.87 29.29
CA GLY A 153 6.96 8.48 30.43
C GLY A 153 5.49 8.91 30.27
N GLN A 154 5.27 10.04 29.62
CA GLN A 154 3.95 10.61 29.34
C GLN A 154 3.05 9.64 28.55
N ILE A 155 3.59 8.80 27.67
CA ILE A 155 2.81 7.79 26.92
C ILE A 155 2.17 6.79 27.88
N TRP A 156 2.90 6.38 28.92
CA TRP A 156 2.43 5.38 29.88
C TRP A 156 1.46 5.97 30.90
N GLU A 157 1.65 7.22 31.33
CA GLU A 157 0.65 7.95 32.12
C GLU A 157 -0.68 8.11 31.38
N ALA A 158 -0.59 8.47 30.09
CA ALA A 158 -1.73 8.54 29.18
C ALA A 158 -2.41 7.17 29.02
N ALA A 159 -1.64 6.10 28.82
CA ALA A 159 -2.16 4.74 28.70
C ALA A 159 -2.97 4.30 29.93
N MET A 160 -2.48 4.58 31.16
CA MET A 160 -3.23 4.30 32.40
C MET A 160 -4.54 5.09 32.46
N THR A 161 -4.48 6.37 32.07
CA THR A 161 -5.62 7.28 32.10
C THR A 161 -6.74 6.81 31.17
N ALA A 162 -6.41 6.46 29.92
CA ALA A 162 -7.40 6.01 28.94
C ALA A 162 -8.14 4.74 29.39
N ALA A 163 -7.42 3.78 30.00
CA ALA A 163 -8.02 2.57 30.53
C ALA A 163 -8.92 2.85 31.74
N LYS A 164 -8.46 3.68 32.68
CA LYS A 164 -9.24 4.09 33.87
C LYS A 164 -10.60 4.70 33.48
N TYR A 165 -10.62 5.54 32.46
CA TYR A 165 -11.82 6.24 31.99
C TYR A 165 -12.53 5.56 30.82
N LYS A 166 -12.14 4.35 30.44
CA LYS A 166 -12.80 3.55 29.39
C LYS A 166 -12.97 4.33 28.07
N VAL A 167 -11.88 4.94 27.61
CA VAL A 167 -11.86 5.81 26.42
C VAL A 167 -11.93 4.98 25.13
N ASP A 168 -13.10 4.40 24.87
CA ASP A 168 -13.35 3.47 23.75
C ASP A 168 -13.74 4.16 22.42
N ASN A 169 -13.82 5.50 22.40
CA ASN A 169 -13.91 6.32 21.19
C ASN A 169 -12.52 6.81 20.72
N LEU A 170 -11.46 6.08 21.09
CA LEU A 170 -10.06 6.34 20.74
C LEU A 170 -9.43 5.08 20.13
N THR A 171 -8.85 5.23 18.94
CA THR A 171 -8.00 4.22 18.30
C THR A 171 -6.61 4.79 18.08
N VAL A 172 -5.61 4.19 18.73
CA VAL A 172 -4.20 4.60 18.60
C VAL A 172 -3.50 3.68 17.60
N PHE A 173 -2.64 4.22 16.74
CA PHE A 173 -1.69 3.48 15.95
C PHE A 173 -0.29 3.70 16.52
N LEU A 174 0.39 2.60 16.82
CA LEU A 174 1.83 2.63 17.00
C LEU A 174 2.49 2.31 15.66
N ASP A 175 3.15 3.30 15.06
CA ASP A 175 4.02 3.12 13.89
C ASP A 175 5.32 2.46 14.35
N ARG A 176 5.32 1.13 14.35
CA ARG A 176 6.40 0.28 14.87
C ARG A 176 7.39 -0.06 13.75
N ASN A 177 8.28 0.89 13.46
CA ASN A 177 9.28 0.81 12.39
C ASN A 177 10.70 0.47 12.85
N PHE A 178 10.91 0.31 14.15
CA PHE A 178 12.16 -0.07 14.79
C PHE A 178 13.27 0.98 14.76
N ILE A 179 13.01 2.22 14.35
CA ILE A 179 14.04 3.25 14.15
C ILE A 179 13.63 4.58 14.80
N GLN A 180 14.55 5.16 15.56
CA GLN A 180 14.47 6.52 16.07
C GLN A 180 15.58 7.42 15.52
N GLN A 181 15.86 8.57 16.16
CA GLN A 181 16.79 9.58 15.64
C GLN A 181 18.22 9.04 15.47
N ASP A 182 18.76 8.40 16.49
CA ASP A 182 20.17 7.99 16.50
C ASP A 182 20.40 6.61 15.88
N SER A 183 19.47 5.67 16.08
CA SER A 183 19.59 4.31 15.58
C SER A 183 18.27 3.52 15.76
N TYR A 184 18.38 2.19 15.68
CA TYR A 184 17.29 1.27 15.98
C TYR A 184 16.86 1.35 17.45
N THR A 185 15.55 1.27 17.71
CA THR A 185 14.98 1.28 19.07
C THR A 185 15.61 0.21 19.96
N GLU A 186 15.82 -0.99 19.43
CA GLU A 186 16.34 -2.16 20.16
C GLU A 186 17.82 -2.04 20.56
N LYS A 187 18.54 -1.04 20.05
CA LYS A 187 19.91 -0.72 20.48
C LYS A 187 19.94 0.40 21.52
N ILE A 188 19.07 1.38 21.36
CA ILE A 188 19.07 2.61 22.16
C ILE A 188 18.20 2.45 23.41
N MET A 189 16.92 2.14 23.24
CA MET A 189 15.95 1.92 24.30
C MET A 189 14.90 0.87 23.85
N PRO A 190 15.10 -0.41 24.20
CA PRO A 190 14.30 -1.49 23.61
C PRO A 190 12.84 -1.50 24.05
N LEU A 191 11.92 -1.42 23.08
CA LEU A 191 10.51 -1.72 23.31
C LEU A 191 10.23 -3.23 23.27
N ASP A 192 10.93 -3.93 22.38
CA ASP A 192 10.92 -5.38 22.22
C ASP A 192 12.21 -6.00 22.81
N LYS A 193 12.47 -7.31 22.59
CA LYS A 193 13.75 -7.90 23.02
C LYS A 193 14.93 -7.19 22.36
N LYS A 194 15.98 -6.92 23.14
CA LYS A 194 17.24 -6.31 22.68
C LYS A 194 17.80 -7.01 21.43
N LEU A 195 18.42 -6.26 20.55
CA LEU A 195 19.21 -6.81 19.43
C LEU A 195 20.53 -7.40 19.94
N GLU A 196 20.89 -8.57 19.42
CA GLU A 196 22.18 -9.23 19.70
C GLU A 196 23.26 -8.86 18.66
N GLY A 197 22.86 -8.24 17.55
CA GLY A 197 23.74 -7.73 16.49
C GLY A 197 23.18 -6.48 15.79
N ASP A 198 23.66 -6.21 14.57
CA ASP A 198 23.30 -5.02 13.80
C ASP A 198 22.23 -5.28 12.71
N ASP A 199 21.68 -6.49 12.64
CA ASP A 199 20.66 -6.91 11.68
C ASP A 199 19.25 -6.85 12.28
N ILE A 200 18.49 -5.80 11.97
CA ILE A 200 17.10 -5.68 12.40
C ILE A 200 16.18 -6.70 11.72
N SER A 201 16.60 -7.36 10.64
CA SER A 201 15.85 -8.44 10.00
C SER A 201 15.56 -9.60 10.98
N GLU A 202 16.37 -9.75 12.04
CA GLU A 202 16.11 -10.70 13.11
C GLU A 202 14.77 -10.46 13.82
N MET A 203 14.36 -9.20 13.99
CA MET A 203 13.06 -8.87 14.60
C MET A 203 11.89 -9.35 13.73
N TRP A 204 12.09 -9.46 12.42
CA TRP A 204 11.08 -9.91 11.47
C TRP A 204 11.04 -11.44 11.31
N LYS A 205 12.11 -12.13 11.73
CA LYS A 205 12.25 -13.60 11.65
C LYS A 205 11.61 -14.31 12.83
N ASP A 206 11.59 -13.69 14.02
CA ASP A 206 11.04 -14.28 15.25
C ASP A 206 10.08 -13.33 15.99
N ALA A 207 8.78 -13.56 15.79
CA ALA A 207 7.73 -12.79 16.45
C ALA A 207 7.70 -12.96 17.98
N SER A 208 8.32 -14.01 18.56
CA SER A 208 8.38 -14.20 20.02
C SER A 208 9.21 -13.13 20.74
N ARG A 209 10.05 -12.42 19.98
CA ARG A 209 10.84 -11.28 20.43
C ARG A 209 10.00 -10.02 20.63
N TRP A 210 8.80 -9.96 20.05
CA TRP A 210 7.91 -8.82 20.19
C TRP A 210 7.25 -8.82 21.58
N LYS A 211 7.46 -7.74 22.34
CA LYS A 211 6.98 -7.49 23.70
C LYS A 211 6.20 -6.19 23.85
N THR A 212 6.23 -5.33 22.84
CA THR A 212 5.48 -4.07 22.81
C THR A 212 3.98 -4.30 23.07
N GLY A 213 3.38 -5.32 22.45
CA GLY A 213 1.98 -5.67 22.68
C GLY A 213 1.67 -6.07 24.12
N ASP A 214 2.58 -6.78 24.79
CA ASP A 214 2.40 -7.21 26.18
C ASP A 214 2.39 -6.02 27.15
N LYS A 215 3.23 -5.01 26.89
CA LYS A 215 3.21 -3.73 27.62
C LYS A 215 1.85 -3.06 27.48
N TRP A 216 1.34 -2.87 26.27
CA TRP A 216 0.02 -2.23 26.09
C TRP A 216 -1.12 -3.03 26.72
N ARG A 217 -1.10 -4.37 26.63
CA ARG A 217 -2.09 -5.24 27.29
C ARG A 217 -2.07 -5.07 28.81
N SER A 218 -0.89 -4.93 29.44
CA SER A 218 -0.80 -4.76 30.89
C SER A 218 -1.39 -3.43 31.39
N PHE A 219 -1.48 -2.42 30.52
CA PHE A 219 -2.16 -1.15 30.80
C PHE A 219 -3.68 -1.19 30.53
N GLY A 220 -4.25 -2.36 30.18
CA GLY A 220 -5.69 -2.54 30.02
C GLY A 220 -6.26 -2.16 28.66
N TRP A 221 -5.43 -2.19 27.61
CA TRP A 221 -5.84 -1.85 26.24
C TRP A 221 -6.21 -3.09 25.42
N ASN A 222 -7.15 -2.90 24.47
CA ASN A 222 -7.32 -3.83 23.36
C ASN A 222 -6.14 -3.66 22.39
N VAL A 223 -5.39 -4.73 22.14
CA VAL A 223 -4.18 -4.70 21.30
C VAL A 223 -4.40 -5.53 20.05
N ILE A 224 -4.25 -4.89 18.89
CA ILE A 224 -4.33 -5.52 17.56
C ILE A 224 -2.96 -5.36 16.89
N GLU A 225 -2.36 -6.44 16.42
CA GLU A 225 -1.04 -6.40 15.77
C GLU A 225 -1.18 -6.76 14.29
N ILE A 226 -0.59 -5.95 13.41
CA ILE A 226 -0.71 -6.09 11.96
C ILE A 226 0.62 -5.81 11.25
N ASP A 227 0.71 -6.24 9.98
CA ASP A 227 1.64 -5.66 9.03
C ASP A 227 1.10 -4.29 8.57
N GLY A 228 1.81 -3.23 8.92
CA GLY A 228 1.42 -1.84 8.68
C GLY A 228 1.51 -1.38 7.22
N HIS A 229 1.91 -2.26 6.30
CA HIS A 229 1.88 -2.00 4.85
C HIS A 229 0.81 -2.80 4.11
N ARG A 230 -0.06 -3.49 4.85
CA ARG A 230 -1.16 -4.29 4.31
C ARG A 230 -2.47 -3.54 4.53
N ILE A 231 -2.92 -2.84 3.50
CA ILE A 231 -4.16 -2.04 3.50
C ILE A 231 -5.33 -2.84 4.07
N GLU A 232 -5.46 -4.10 3.68
CA GLU A 232 -6.52 -5.00 4.14
C GLU A 232 -6.44 -5.36 5.63
N GLN A 233 -5.22 -5.44 6.19
CA GLN A 233 -5.06 -5.70 7.62
C GLN A 233 -5.32 -4.45 8.44
N ILE A 234 -4.90 -3.28 7.95
CA ILE A 234 -5.17 -1.98 8.58
C ILE A 234 -6.67 -1.74 8.62
N ASP A 235 -7.37 -1.94 7.50
CA ASP A 235 -8.82 -1.78 7.41
C ASP A 235 -9.59 -2.67 8.40
N ALA A 236 -9.25 -3.96 8.43
CA ALA A 236 -9.84 -4.91 9.36
C ALA A 236 -9.53 -4.56 10.82
N ALA A 237 -8.30 -4.08 11.10
CA ALA A 237 -7.90 -3.67 12.44
C ALA A 237 -8.65 -2.42 12.92
N ILE A 238 -8.86 -1.41 12.06
CA ILE A 238 -9.66 -0.23 12.39
C ILE A 238 -11.10 -0.63 12.69
N THR A 239 -11.70 -1.46 11.82
CA THR A 239 -13.07 -1.97 12.01
C THR A 239 -13.22 -2.69 13.35
N LYS A 240 -12.25 -3.53 13.72
CA LYS A 240 -12.22 -4.23 15.01
C LYS A 240 -12.00 -3.28 16.19
N ALA A 241 -11.12 -2.29 16.06
CA ALA A 241 -10.86 -1.30 17.10
C ALA A 241 -12.12 -0.46 17.38
N ASN A 242 -12.77 0.06 16.34
CA ASN A 242 -13.94 0.93 16.47
C ASN A 242 -15.19 0.21 17.02
N SER A 243 -15.29 -1.10 16.78
CA SER A 243 -16.36 -1.95 17.35
C SER A 243 -16.08 -2.41 18.78
N THR A 244 -14.85 -2.26 19.28
CA THR A 244 -14.50 -2.59 20.67
C THR A 244 -15.01 -1.49 21.60
N LYS A 245 -15.76 -1.87 22.65
CA LYS A 245 -16.37 -0.94 23.62
C LYS A 245 -15.88 -1.22 25.05
N GLY A 246 -15.90 -0.19 25.89
CA GLY A 246 -15.53 -0.23 27.30
C GLY A 246 -14.04 -0.18 27.60
N ILE A 247 -13.16 -0.24 26.59
CA ILE A 247 -11.70 -0.14 26.70
C ILE A 247 -11.12 0.59 25.48
N PRO A 248 -10.00 1.32 25.63
CA PRO A 248 -9.30 1.93 24.50
C PRO A 248 -8.61 0.87 23.62
N SER A 249 -8.42 1.18 22.34
CA SER A 249 -7.78 0.28 21.37
C SER A 249 -6.46 0.84 20.83
N ILE A 250 -5.45 -0.02 20.72
CA ILE A 250 -4.21 0.27 20.01
C ILE A 250 -3.95 -0.77 18.93
N ILE A 251 -3.60 -0.28 17.74
CA ILE A 251 -3.15 -1.04 16.59
C ILE A 251 -1.63 -0.87 16.50
N ILE A 252 -0.88 -1.93 16.81
CA ILE A 252 0.56 -1.97 16.61
C ILE A 252 0.80 -2.36 15.15
N ALA A 253 1.08 -1.34 14.34
CA ALA A 253 1.35 -1.48 12.92
C ALA A 253 2.85 -1.62 12.71
N ARG A 254 3.30 -2.84 12.37
CA ARG A 254 4.72 -3.10 12.09
C ARG A 254 5.05 -2.63 10.69
N THR A 255 5.92 -1.65 10.60
CA THR A 255 6.21 -0.90 9.38
C THR A 255 7.71 -0.90 9.09
N ILE A 256 8.08 -0.43 7.91
CA ILE A 256 9.44 -0.20 7.45
C ILE A 256 9.56 1.32 7.27
N LYS A 257 10.50 1.93 8.00
CA LYS A 257 10.79 3.36 7.82
C LYS A 257 11.29 3.60 6.41
N GLY A 258 10.74 4.59 5.71
CA GLY A 258 11.11 4.85 4.31
C GLY A 258 10.45 3.92 3.28
N LYS A 259 9.42 3.16 3.65
CA LYS A 259 8.74 2.19 2.77
C LYS A 259 8.45 2.73 1.37
N GLY A 260 8.95 2.01 0.35
CA GLY A 260 8.72 2.29 -1.06
C GLY A 260 9.93 2.87 -1.81
N VAL A 261 10.98 3.29 -1.08
CA VAL A 261 12.24 3.79 -1.65
C VAL A 261 13.40 3.02 -1.05
N GLU A 262 14.07 2.20 -1.85
CA GLU A 262 14.93 1.11 -1.38
C GLU A 262 16.11 1.58 -0.50
N HIS A 263 16.69 2.74 -0.80
CA HIS A 263 17.77 3.33 0.01
C HIS A 263 17.30 4.03 1.29
N MET A 264 16.01 4.37 1.38
CA MET A 264 15.38 4.91 2.58
C MET A 264 14.83 3.79 3.49
N GLU A 265 14.45 2.65 2.90
CA GLU A 265 13.94 1.51 3.64
C GLU A 265 14.93 1.01 4.68
N ASP A 266 14.48 0.98 5.94
CA ASP A 266 15.22 0.41 7.06
C ASP A 266 16.55 1.13 7.35
N ASN A 267 16.60 2.43 7.08
CA ASN A 267 17.81 3.23 7.20
C ASN A 267 17.63 4.42 8.15
N PRO A 268 18.27 4.40 9.34
CA PRO A 268 18.19 5.51 10.31
C PRO A 268 18.58 6.88 9.74
N GLN A 269 19.47 6.94 8.75
CA GLN A 269 19.91 8.21 8.14
C GLN A 269 18.75 8.97 7.47
N TRP A 270 17.70 8.28 7.05
CA TRP A 270 16.53 8.87 6.40
C TRP A 270 15.40 9.24 7.36
N HIS A 271 15.67 9.23 8.67
CA HIS A 271 14.70 9.72 9.64
C HIS A 271 14.37 11.21 9.43
N GLY A 272 15.39 12.06 9.29
CA GLY A 272 15.26 13.52 9.16
C GLY A 272 16.08 14.15 8.03
N LYS A 273 16.52 13.34 7.06
CA LYS A 273 17.27 13.80 5.88
C LYS A 273 16.34 14.01 4.69
N ALA A 274 16.45 15.17 4.04
CA ALA A 274 15.79 15.41 2.76
C ALA A 274 16.59 14.82 1.59
N PRO A 275 15.92 14.30 0.54
CA PRO A 275 16.61 13.84 -0.65
C PRO A 275 17.09 15.03 -1.49
N ASP A 276 18.27 14.86 -2.09
CA ASP A 276 18.82 15.83 -3.03
C ASP A 276 17.93 15.92 -4.29
N SER A 277 17.88 17.11 -4.89
CA SER A 277 16.99 17.38 -6.02
C SER A 277 17.34 16.59 -7.28
N ASP A 278 18.61 16.21 -7.46
CA ASP A 278 19.08 15.41 -8.60
C ASP A 278 18.68 13.92 -8.50
N VAL A 279 18.48 13.42 -7.27
CA VAL A 279 18.02 12.04 -7.02
C VAL A 279 16.49 11.93 -7.04
N THR A 280 15.78 13.04 -6.82
CA THR A 280 14.31 13.08 -6.76
C THR A 280 13.61 12.45 -7.98
N PRO A 281 14.04 12.70 -9.24
CA PRO A 281 13.44 12.04 -10.41
C PRO A 281 13.63 10.51 -10.43
N ILE A 282 14.70 10.00 -9.83
CA ILE A 282 14.93 8.54 -9.69
C ILE A 282 13.95 7.98 -8.65
N ILE A 283 13.73 8.68 -7.54
CA ILE A 283 12.74 8.33 -6.52
C ILE A 283 11.33 8.31 -7.11
N ASP A 284 10.97 9.29 -7.93
CA ASP A 284 9.66 9.34 -8.58
C ASP A 284 9.42 8.12 -9.48
N LEU A 285 10.42 7.76 -10.30
CA LEU A 285 10.37 6.54 -11.11
C LEU A 285 10.27 5.28 -10.23
N GLU A 286 11.00 5.26 -9.11
CA GLU A 286 10.98 4.16 -8.15
C GLU A 286 9.58 3.93 -7.55
N LEU A 287 8.91 5.03 -7.20
CA LEU A 287 7.54 5.05 -6.67
C LEU A 287 6.51 4.61 -7.72
N ASP A 288 6.65 5.04 -8.97
CA ASP A 288 5.79 4.59 -10.09
C ASP A 288 6.03 3.13 -10.51
N SER A 289 7.11 2.54 -10.00
CA SER A 289 7.55 1.19 -10.30
C SER A 289 7.21 0.19 -9.18
N GLN A 290 6.25 0.52 -8.31
CA GLN A 290 5.70 -0.42 -7.32
C GLN A 290 4.88 -1.51 -8.00
N PHE A 291 4.99 -2.74 -7.49
CA PHE A 291 4.41 -3.92 -8.13
C PHE A 291 3.77 -4.88 -7.12
N MET A 292 2.99 -5.82 -7.63
CA MET A 292 2.20 -6.80 -6.86
C MET A 292 2.30 -8.19 -7.48
N ILE A 293 2.29 -9.22 -6.64
CA ILE A 293 2.24 -10.63 -7.05
C ILE A 293 0.87 -11.22 -6.68
N ALA A 294 0.18 -11.75 -7.67
CA ALA A 294 -1.18 -12.29 -7.57
C ALA A 294 -1.20 -13.78 -7.96
N PRO A 295 -1.02 -14.73 -7.01
CA PRO A 295 -1.10 -16.13 -7.37
C PRO A 295 -2.51 -16.52 -7.82
N SER A 296 -2.61 -17.24 -8.94
CA SER A 296 -3.88 -17.77 -9.47
C SER A 296 -4.14 -19.15 -8.88
N ILE A 297 -5.22 -19.27 -8.09
CA ILE A 297 -5.52 -20.50 -7.34
C ILE A 297 -6.03 -21.64 -8.23
N ILE A 298 -6.49 -21.36 -9.44
CA ILE A 298 -6.93 -22.40 -10.39
C ILE A 298 -5.78 -23.28 -10.90
N ALA A 299 -4.53 -22.81 -10.75
CA ALA A 299 -3.35 -23.61 -11.04
C ALA A 299 -3.01 -24.63 -9.93
N GLY A 300 -3.75 -24.60 -8.81
CA GLY A 300 -3.58 -25.50 -7.67
C GLY A 300 -4.55 -26.67 -7.65
N ASN A 301 -4.80 -27.22 -6.46
CA ASN A 301 -5.76 -28.30 -6.31
C ASN A 301 -7.19 -27.77 -6.29
N MET A 302 -7.91 -27.88 -7.41
CA MET A 302 -9.31 -27.45 -7.54
C MET A 302 -10.27 -28.16 -6.58
N ASN A 303 -9.91 -29.34 -6.06
CA ASN A 303 -10.70 -30.03 -5.04
C ASN A 303 -10.46 -29.49 -3.62
N ASN A 304 -9.49 -28.58 -3.45
CA ASN A 304 -9.14 -28.00 -2.15
C ASN A 304 -8.66 -26.53 -2.28
N LEU A 305 -9.53 -25.67 -2.81
CA LEU A 305 -9.26 -24.23 -2.94
C LEU A 305 -9.01 -23.54 -1.59
N GLU A 306 -9.60 -24.02 -0.49
CA GLU A 306 -9.31 -23.50 0.86
C GLU A 306 -7.82 -23.60 1.20
N ASN A 307 -7.20 -24.74 0.90
CA ASN A 307 -5.77 -24.92 1.09
C ASN A 307 -4.96 -23.97 0.19
N GLU A 308 -5.40 -23.71 -1.04
CA GLU A 308 -4.74 -22.75 -1.93
C GLU A 308 -4.81 -21.31 -1.39
N ILE A 309 -5.95 -20.90 -0.84
CA ILE A 309 -6.08 -19.61 -0.13
C ILE A 309 -5.06 -19.54 1.03
N LYS A 310 -4.99 -20.59 1.88
CA LYS A 310 -4.03 -20.64 3.00
C LYS A 310 -2.58 -20.55 2.53
N ARG A 311 -2.26 -21.21 1.41
CA ARG A 311 -0.94 -21.13 0.78
C ARG A 311 -0.62 -19.72 0.31
N CYS A 312 -1.57 -19.00 -0.30
CA CYS A 312 -1.39 -17.59 -0.68
C CYS A 312 -1.13 -16.68 0.55
N ILE A 313 -1.88 -16.86 1.64
CA ILE A 313 -1.70 -16.10 2.90
C ILE A 313 -0.31 -16.35 3.47
N SER A 314 0.06 -17.63 3.67
CA SER A 314 1.37 -18.00 4.20
C SER A 314 2.54 -17.59 3.28
N GLY A 315 2.26 -17.53 1.97
CA GLY A 315 3.16 -17.05 0.93
C GLY A 315 3.35 -15.52 0.92
N ARG A 316 2.53 -14.77 1.66
CA ARG A 316 2.50 -13.30 1.66
C ARG A 316 2.20 -12.71 0.28
N ALA A 317 1.26 -13.32 -0.44
CA ALA A 317 0.72 -12.79 -1.69
C ALA A 317 0.17 -11.36 -1.49
N ASP A 318 0.19 -10.55 -2.55
CA ASP A 318 -0.42 -9.23 -2.53
C ASP A 318 -1.93 -9.35 -2.79
N PHE A 319 -2.30 -10.20 -3.75
CA PHE A 319 -3.67 -10.53 -4.12
C PHE A 319 -3.89 -12.04 -4.18
N ILE A 320 -5.15 -12.44 -4.29
CA ILE A 320 -5.53 -13.78 -4.76
C ILE A 320 -6.28 -13.59 -6.07
N HIS A 321 -5.70 -14.10 -7.16
CA HIS A 321 -6.28 -14.03 -8.48
C HIS A 321 -7.26 -15.20 -8.68
N LEU A 322 -8.48 -14.86 -9.13
CA LEU A 322 -9.62 -15.76 -9.24
C LEU A 322 -10.11 -15.80 -10.68
N ASP A 323 -9.63 -16.78 -11.43
CA ASP A 323 -10.06 -17.02 -12.81
C ASP A 323 -11.43 -17.72 -12.85
N VAL A 324 -12.46 -16.95 -13.16
CA VAL A 324 -13.85 -17.44 -13.27
C VAL A 324 -14.19 -17.67 -14.73
N MET A 325 -14.48 -18.92 -15.07
CA MET A 325 -14.76 -19.37 -16.42
C MET A 325 -16.10 -20.11 -16.47
N ASP A 326 -16.96 -19.78 -17.43
CA ASP A 326 -18.34 -20.28 -17.51
C ASP A 326 -18.56 -21.47 -18.44
N GLY A 327 -17.57 -21.84 -19.26
CA GLY A 327 -17.72 -22.86 -20.29
C GLY A 327 -18.42 -22.37 -21.57
N GLN A 328 -18.78 -21.08 -21.68
CA GLN A 328 -19.44 -20.47 -22.84
C GLN A 328 -18.53 -19.47 -23.55
N PHE A 329 -17.99 -18.48 -22.83
CA PHE A 329 -17.02 -17.55 -23.42
C PHE A 329 -15.67 -18.24 -23.66
N VAL A 330 -15.27 -19.08 -22.71
CA VAL A 330 -14.10 -19.95 -22.80
C VAL A 330 -14.52 -21.41 -22.60
N PRO A 331 -13.83 -22.40 -23.19
CA PRO A 331 -14.30 -23.79 -23.19
C PRO A 331 -14.24 -24.49 -21.83
N THR A 332 -13.41 -24.00 -20.91
CA THR A 332 -13.26 -24.58 -19.56
C THR A 332 -14.23 -23.90 -18.60
N LYS A 333 -14.79 -24.67 -17.66
CA LYS A 333 -15.56 -24.13 -16.53
C LYS A 333 -14.75 -24.27 -15.23
N THR A 334 -14.70 -23.21 -14.43
CA THR A 334 -14.03 -23.22 -13.11
C THR A 334 -15.06 -23.15 -11.98
N PHE A 335 -14.98 -22.15 -11.11
CA PHE A 335 -15.91 -21.86 -10.02
C PHE A 335 -16.65 -20.54 -10.28
N ASP A 336 -17.63 -20.22 -9.44
CA ASP A 336 -18.47 -19.03 -9.58
C ASP A 336 -18.52 -18.19 -8.29
N HIS A 337 -19.37 -17.16 -8.28
CA HIS A 337 -19.59 -16.27 -7.15
C HIS A 337 -19.98 -17.00 -5.84
N ALA A 338 -20.66 -18.15 -5.91
CA ALA A 338 -21.02 -18.90 -4.70
C ALA A 338 -19.77 -19.45 -4.02
N LYS A 339 -18.84 -20.01 -4.81
CA LYS A 339 -17.54 -20.46 -4.29
C LYS A 339 -16.70 -19.29 -3.76
N ILE A 340 -16.68 -18.14 -4.45
CA ILE A 340 -15.96 -16.95 -3.97
C ILE A 340 -16.48 -16.52 -2.60
N LYS A 341 -17.80 -16.51 -2.41
CA LYS A 341 -18.43 -16.19 -1.12
C LYS A 341 -18.01 -17.13 0.00
N GLU A 342 -17.89 -18.43 -0.28
CA GLU A 342 -17.36 -19.41 0.68
C GLU A 342 -15.88 -19.15 1.02
N LEU A 343 -15.07 -18.82 0.01
CA LEU A 343 -13.63 -18.57 0.21
C LEU A 343 -13.36 -17.24 0.92
N ARG A 344 -14.26 -16.26 0.80
CA ARG A 344 -14.09 -14.91 1.36
C ARG A 344 -13.88 -14.91 2.87
N SER A 345 -14.52 -15.83 3.61
CA SER A 345 -14.37 -15.91 5.07
C SER A 345 -12.99 -16.39 5.54
N LEU A 346 -12.16 -16.94 4.64
CA LEU A 346 -10.86 -17.50 4.99
C LEU A 346 -9.75 -16.46 5.06
N THR A 347 -9.95 -15.27 4.49
CA THR A 347 -8.88 -14.29 4.31
C THR A 347 -9.42 -12.87 4.20
N VAL A 348 -8.59 -11.89 4.48
CA VAL A 348 -8.82 -10.48 4.15
C VAL A 348 -8.03 -10.03 2.92
N LEU A 349 -7.18 -10.90 2.34
CA LEU A 349 -6.44 -10.59 1.12
C LEU A 349 -7.37 -10.15 0.00
N PRO A 350 -7.02 -9.12 -0.80
CA PRO A 350 -7.88 -8.69 -1.89
C PRO A 350 -8.12 -9.83 -2.88
N PHE A 351 -9.39 -10.01 -3.24
CA PHE A 351 -9.81 -10.91 -4.31
C PHE A 351 -9.87 -10.14 -5.62
N ASP A 352 -8.95 -10.53 -6.50
CA ASP A 352 -8.89 -10.07 -7.88
C ASP A 352 -9.63 -11.07 -8.76
N THR A 353 -10.87 -10.71 -9.13
CA THR A 353 -11.81 -11.61 -9.83
C THR A 353 -11.80 -11.32 -11.32
N HIS A 354 -11.22 -12.24 -12.07
CA HIS A 354 -11.11 -12.17 -13.51
C HIS A 354 -12.25 -12.97 -14.15
N LEU A 355 -13.22 -12.26 -14.74
CA LEU A 355 -14.43 -12.85 -15.32
C LEU A 355 -14.24 -13.15 -16.81
N MET A 356 -13.96 -14.42 -17.11
CA MET A 356 -14.00 -15.01 -18.44
C MET A 356 -15.37 -15.65 -18.68
N ILE A 357 -16.44 -14.84 -18.68
CA ILE A 357 -17.83 -15.30 -18.80
C ILE A 357 -18.59 -14.52 -19.88
N ASN A 358 -19.63 -15.12 -20.44
CA ASN A 358 -20.56 -14.45 -21.35
C ASN A 358 -21.53 -13.54 -20.57
N GLU A 359 -21.93 -12.41 -21.18
CA GLU A 359 -22.87 -11.43 -20.61
C GLU A 359 -22.56 -11.01 -19.13
N PRO A 360 -21.34 -10.57 -18.79
CA PRO A 360 -20.93 -10.32 -17.40
C PRO A 360 -21.78 -9.28 -16.67
N VAL A 361 -22.42 -8.35 -17.40
CA VAL A 361 -23.33 -7.33 -16.84
C VAL A 361 -24.47 -7.96 -16.04
N LYS A 362 -24.96 -9.15 -16.42
CA LYS A 362 -26.03 -9.86 -15.72
C LYS A 362 -25.60 -10.44 -14.38
N HIS A 363 -24.29 -10.63 -14.18
CA HIS A 363 -23.74 -11.35 -13.04
C HIS A 363 -22.91 -10.47 -12.11
N ILE A 364 -22.61 -9.22 -12.50
CA ILE A 364 -21.69 -8.35 -11.76
C ILE A 364 -22.08 -8.17 -10.30
N LYS A 365 -23.39 -8.08 -10.03
CA LYS A 365 -23.95 -7.97 -8.68
C LYS A 365 -23.58 -9.16 -7.79
N ASP A 366 -23.65 -10.37 -8.33
CA ASP A 366 -23.37 -11.59 -7.57
C ASP A 366 -21.90 -11.66 -7.14
N TYR A 367 -20.97 -11.27 -8.02
CA TYR A 367 -19.53 -11.22 -7.71
C TYR A 367 -19.19 -10.11 -6.73
N VAL A 368 -19.83 -8.95 -6.84
CA VAL A 368 -19.73 -7.92 -5.81
C VAL A 368 -20.21 -8.52 -4.49
N GLU A 369 -21.43 -9.03 -4.38
CA GLU A 369 -21.98 -9.60 -3.14
C GLU A 369 -21.17 -10.77 -2.57
N ALA A 370 -20.46 -11.53 -3.40
CA ALA A 370 -19.56 -12.60 -2.99
C ALA A 370 -18.29 -12.10 -2.27
N GLY A 371 -17.94 -10.82 -2.40
CA GLY A 371 -16.80 -10.20 -1.72
C GLY A 371 -15.55 -10.05 -2.58
N SER A 372 -15.70 -9.94 -3.90
CA SER A 372 -14.64 -9.49 -4.80
C SER A 372 -14.29 -8.03 -4.52
N ASP A 373 -12.98 -7.74 -4.48
CA ASP A 373 -12.43 -6.40 -4.22
C ASP A 373 -12.05 -5.69 -5.53
N ILE A 374 -11.70 -6.48 -6.56
CA ILE A 374 -11.42 -6.06 -7.92
C ILE A 374 -12.18 -7.00 -8.85
N ILE A 375 -12.89 -6.46 -9.85
CA ILE A 375 -13.54 -7.25 -10.88
C ILE A 375 -13.09 -6.76 -12.25
N THR A 376 -12.56 -7.70 -13.03
CA THR A 376 -12.11 -7.47 -14.39
C THR A 376 -12.97 -8.25 -15.38
N VAL A 377 -13.47 -7.58 -16.42
CA VAL A 377 -14.25 -8.19 -17.50
C VAL A 377 -13.56 -8.05 -18.85
N HIS A 378 -13.78 -9.02 -19.73
CA HIS A 378 -13.23 -9.02 -21.08
C HIS A 378 -13.93 -8.02 -22.00
N VAL A 379 -13.15 -7.27 -22.78
CA VAL A 379 -13.70 -6.38 -23.83
C VAL A 379 -14.43 -7.16 -24.92
N GLU A 380 -14.08 -8.43 -25.12
CA GLU A 380 -14.66 -9.30 -26.16
C GLU A 380 -16.13 -9.68 -25.92
N VAL A 381 -16.60 -9.54 -24.68
CA VAL A 381 -17.98 -9.87 -24.26
C VAL A 381 -18.74 -8.64 -23.76
N CYS A 382 -18.18 -7.45 -23.98
CA CYS A 382 -18.76 -6.18 -23.58
C CYS A 382 -18.86 -5.22 -24.77
N ASP A 383 -19.84 -4.33 -24.71
CA ASP A 383 -19.89 -3.11 -25.49
C ASP A 383 -19.87 -1.88 -24.56
N GLU A 384 -19.95 -0.69 -25.16
CA GLU A 384 -19.97 0.57 -24.41
C GLU A 384 -21.09 0.64 -23.38
N THR A 385 -22.27 0.10 -23.71
CA THR A 385 -23.47 0.16 -22.86
C THR A 385 -23.33 -0.80 -21.68
N SER A 386 -22.99 -2.06 -21.97
CA SER A 386 -22.85 -3.08 -20.93
C SER A 386 -21.69 -2.76 -19.99
N PHE A 387 -20.58 -2.24 -20.51
CA PHE A 387 -19.45 -1.86 -19.66
C PHE A 387 -19.73 -0.60 -18.85
N SER A 388 -20.50 0.37 -19.36
CA SER A 388 -20.91 1.55 -18.57
C SER A 388 -21.71 1.14 -17.34
N GLU A 389 -22.64 0.19 -17.49
CA GLU A 389 -23.44 -0.34 -16.36
C GLU A 389 -22.56 -1.05 -15.33
N ILE A 390 -21.64 -1.91 -15.78
CA ILE A 390 -20.65 -2.59 -14.92
C ILE A 390 -19.79 -1.55 -14.19
N HIS A 391 -19.21 -0.60 -14.92
CA HIS A 391 -18.33 0.44 -14.39
C HIS A 391 -19.02 1.23 -13.27
N ASP A 392 -20.23 1.72 -13.52
CA ASP A 392 -20.96 2.54 -12.56
C ASP A 392 -21.35 1.73 -11.32
N TYR A 393 -21.78 0.48 -11.52
CA TYR A 393 -22.12 -0.41 -10.41
C TYR A 393 -20.90 -0.71 -9.52
N LEU A 394 -19.75 -1.00 -10.12
CA LEU A 394 -18.50 -1.27 -9.37
C LEU A 394 -18.03 -0.03 -8.60
N LYS A 395 -18.04 1.16 -9.23
CA LYS A 395 -17.67 2.42 -8.56
C LYS A 395 -18.59 2.75 -7.39
N GLN A 396 -19.91 2.60 -7.57
CA GLN A 396 -20.89 2.82 -6.49
C GLN A 396 -20.69 1.88 -5.30
N ASN A 397 -20.19 0.66 -5.56
CA ASN A 397 -19.92 -0.35 -4.54
C ASN A 397 -18.47 -0.39 -4.06
N GLN A 398 -17.64 0.61 -4.43
CA GLN A 398 -16.24 0.72 -4.02
C GLN A 398 -15.37 -0.50 -4.40
N VAL A 399 -15.68 -1.12 -5.54
CA VAL A 399 -14.91 -2.25 -6.11
C VAL A 399 -14.03 -1.75 -7.25
N GLY A 400 -12.80 -2.27 -7.34
CA GLY A 400 -11.85 -1.93 -8.40
C GLY A 400 -12.39 -2.33 -9.77
N VAL A 401 -12.29 -1.41 -10.74
CA VAL A 401 -12.80 -1.62 -12.10
C VAL A 401 -11.68 -2.06 -13.03
N GLY A 402 -11.82 -3.25 -13.63
CA GLY A 402 -10.86 -3.79 -14.58
C GLY A 402 -11.43 -4.08 -15.96
N LEU A 403 -10.58 -3.97 -16.98
CA LEU A 403 -10.79 -4.55 -18.31
C LEU A 403 -9.72 -5.60 -18.62
N ALA A 404 -10.09 -6.65 -19.33
CA ALA A 404 -9.18 -7.65 -19.88
C ALA A 404 -9.24 -7.65 -21.40
N ILE A 405 -8.11 -7.95 -22.04
CA ILE A 405 -8.00 -8.08 -23.49
C ILE A 405 -7.27 -9.36 -23.86
N ASN A 406 -7.82 -10.12 -24.82
CA ASN A 406 -7.20 -11.34 -25.36
C ASN A 406 -5.94 -11.00 -26.17
N PRO A 407 -5.01 -11.95 -26.39
CA PRO A 407 -3.75 -11.69 -27.08
C PRO A 407 -3.93 -10.98 -28.44
N ASN A 408 -4.91 -11.39 -29.23
CA ASN A 408 -5.16 -10.87 -30.59
C ASN A 408 -6.16 -9.70 -30.66
N THR A 409 -6.65 -9.21 -29.51
CA THR A 409 -7.62 -8.10 -29.46
C THR A 409 -6.92 -6.80 -29.10
N GLU A 410 -7.13 -5.75 -29.87
CA GLU A 410 -6.72 -4.38 -29.50
C GLU A 410 -7.80 -3.71 -28.62
N LEU A 411 -7.41 -2.71 -27.83
CA LEU A 411 -8.39 -1.96 -27.03
C LEU A 411 -9.41 -1.28 -27.95
N PRO A 412 -10.72 -1.51 -27.76
CA PRO A 412 -11.73 -0.90 -28.61
C PRO A 412 -11.90 0.58 -28.25
N GLU A 413 -12.22 1.43 -29.25
CA GLU A 413 -12.34 2.89 -29.07
C GLU A 413 -13.35 3.28 -27.98
N TRP A 414 -14.44 2.52 -27.83
CA TRP A 414 -15.43 2.78 -26.79
C TRP A 414 -14.84 2.72 -25.37
N SER A 415 -13.75 1.97 -25.17
CA SER A 415 -13.10 1.82 -23.86
C SER A 415 -12.33 3.07 -23.44
N TYR A 416 -11.93 3.92 -24.38
CA TYR A 416 -11.02 5.04 -24.13
C TYR A 416 -11.58 6.08 -23.16
N LYS A 417 -12.91 6.28 -23.17
CA LYS A 417 -13.56 7.20 -22.22
C LYS A 417 -13.51 6.71 -20.77
N PHE A 418 -13.31 5.41 -20.55
CA PHE A 418 -13.21 4.80 -19.22
C PHE A 418 -11.78 4.71 -18.70
N ILE A 419 -10.76 4.78 -19.57
CA ILE A 419 -9.35 4.65 -19.18
C ILE A 419 -8.97 5.52 -17.96
N PRO A 420 -9.37 6.80 -17.84
CA PRO A 420 -9.02 7.62 -16.67
C PRO A 420 -9.54 7.06 -15.34
N SER A 421 -10.66 6.33 -15.36
CA SER A 421 -11.31 5.75 -14.18
C SER A 421 -11.04 4.25 -13.99
N LEU A 422 -10.35 3.59 -14.93
CA LEU A 422 -9.94 2.19 -14.78
C LEU A 422 -8.89 2.04 -13.67
N ASP A 423 -9.01 0.95 -12.93
CA ASP A 423 -8.09 0.58 -11.87
C ASP A 423 -7.10 -0.50 -12.33
N GLN A 424 -7.52 -1.37 -13.25
CA GLN A 424 -6.71 -2.46 -13.80
C GLN A 424 -6.95 -2.65 -15.31
N LEU A 425 -5.90 -3.00 -16.04
CA LEU A 425 -5.99 -3.56 -17.38
C LEU A 425 -5.22 -4.89 -17.39
N ILE A 426 -5.92 -6.01 -17.54
CA ILE A 426 -5.31 -7.32 -17.76
C ILE A 426 -4.94 -7.43 -19.24
N VAL A 427 -3.67 -7.69 -19.49
CA VAL A 427 -3.16 -8.08 -20.80
C VAL A 427 -2.94 -9.59 -20.78
N MET A 428 -3.81 -10.32 -21.47
CA MET A 428 -3.67 -11.77 -21.59
C MET A 428 -2.44 -12.09 -22.45
N SER A 429 -1.49 -12.81 -21.86
CA SER A 429 -0.30 -13.35 -22.54
C SER A 429 -0.43 -14.83 -22.91
N VAL A 430 -1.65 -15.39 -22.79
CA VAL A 430 -2.06 -16.69 -23.32
C VAL A 430 -3.50 -16.60 -23.84
N VAL A 431 -3.95 -17.55 -24.65
CA VAL A 431 -5.38 -17.63 -25.02
C VAL A 431 -6.18 -17.97 -23.75
N PRO A 432 -7.19 -17.19 -23.35
CA PRO A 432 -7.96 -17.48 -22.14
C PRO A 432 -8.66 -18.85 -22.23
N GLY A 433 -8.92 -19.46 -21.08
CA GLY A 433 -9.67 -20.72 -21.02
C GLY A 433 -8.87 -22.01 -20.89
N LYS A 434 -7.53 -21.95 -20.83
CA LYS A 434 -6.71 -23.14 -20.54
C LYS A 434 -5.49 -22.80 -19.67
N SER A 435 -5.31 -23.56 -18.58
CA SER A 435 -4.15 -23.40 -17.70
C SER A 435 -2.88 -24.07 -18.28
N GLY A 436 -1.71 -23.59 -17.85
CA GLY A 436 -0.41 -24.20 -18.19
C GLY A 436 0.11 -23.91 -19.60
N GLN A 437 -0.45 -22.91 -20.29
CA GLN A 437 0.04 -22.47 -21.59
C GLN A 437 1.36 -21.69 -21.47
N LYS A 438 2.14 -21.69 -22.54
CA LYS A 438 3.36 -20.88 -22.66
C LYS A 438 3.00 -19.44 -22.97
N TYR A 439 3.79 -18.52 -22.43
CA TYR A 439 3.71 -17.09 -22.73
C TYR A 439 3.80 -16.83 -24.25
N ILE A 440 2.97 -15.93 -24.75
CA ILE A 440 2.97 -15.45 -26.14
C ILE A 440 3.92 -14.25 -26.21
N GLU A 441 5.07 -14.42 -26.87
CA GLU A 441 6.16 -13.42 -26.92
C GLU A 441 5.71 -12.08 -27.53
N GLU A 442 4.78 -12.09 -28.49
CA GLU A 442 4.20 -10.90 -29.12
C GLU A 442 3.47 -9.99 -28.10
N THR A 443 3.15 -10.52 -26.91
CA THR A 443 2.54 -9.74 -25.82
C THR A 443 3.46 -8.64 -25.30
N HIS A 444 4.79 -8.80 -25.40
CA HIS A 444 5.76 -7.76 -25.01
C HIS A 444 5.57 -6.47 -25.84
N GLU A 445 5.47 -6.61 -27.15
CA GLU A 445 5.24 -5.47 -28.05
C GLU A 445 3.87 -4.84 -27.79
N LYS A 446 2.84 -5.69 -27.64
CA LYS A 446 1.49 -5.24 -27.32
C LYS A 446 1.42 -4.43 -26.03
N MET A 447 2.04 -4.90 -24.95
CA MET A 447 2.05 -4.21 -23.67
C MET A 447 2.72 -2.83 -23.77
N THR A 448 3.80 -2.73 -24.54
CA THR A 448 4.48 -1.45 -24.82
C THR A 448 3.57 -0.49 -25.59
N ARG A 449 2.86 -0.96 -26.64
CA ARG A 449 1.88 -0.14 -27.39
C ARG A 449 0.73 0.33 -26.49
N LEU A 450 0.16 -0.57 -25.69
CA LEU A 450 -0.94 -0.26 -24.78
C LEU A 450 -0.52 0.76 -23.72
N LYS A 451 0.69 0.65 -23.17
CA LYS A 451 1.21 1.64 -22.22
C LYS A 451 1.21 3.05 -22.80
N ALA A 452 1.57 3.20 -24.09
CA ALA A 452 1.52 4.50 -24.76
C ALA A 452 0.07 5.03 -24.87
N ILE A 453 -0.88 4.19 -25.30
CA ILE A 453 -2.31 4.53 -25.39
C ILE A 453 -2.86 4.91 -24.01
N LEU A 454 -2.60 4.08 -22.99
CA LEU A 454 -3.05 4.32 -21.62
C LEU A 454 -2.53 5.65 -21.08
N ASN A 455 -1.26 5.99 -21.34
CA ASN A 455 -0.69 7.27 -20.93
C ASN A 455 -1.36 8.46 -21.63
N GLU A 456 -1.63 8.37 -22.95
CA GLU A 456 -2.35 9.39 -23.72
C GLU A 456 -3.74 9.65 -23.12
N HIS A 457 -4.42 8.59 -22.68
CA HIS A 457 -5.74 8.63 -22.07
C HIS A 457 -5.71 8.76 -20.54
N LYS A 458 -4.60 9.21 -19.94
CA LYS A 458 -4.47 9.54 -18.50
C LYS A 458 -4.81 8.37 -17.56
N PHE A 459 -4.47 7.16 -17.96
CA PHE A 459 -4.56 5.98 -17.10
C PHE A 459 -3.71 6.17 -15.84
N SER A 460 -4.28 5.80 -14.69
CA SER A 460 -3.58 5.83 -13.39
C SER A 460 -3.62 4.48 -12.67
N GLY A 461 -4.19 3.46 -13.31
CA GLY A 461 -4.31 2.10 -12.78
C GLY A 461 -3.06 1.27 -13.01
N TYR A 462 -3.22 -0.05 -12.95
CA TYR A 462 -2.15 -1.02 -13.11
C TYR A 462 -2.37 -1.90 -14.33
N ILE A 463 -1.30 -2.13 -15.10
CA ILE A 463 -1.27 -3.18 -16.11
C ILE A 463 -0.96 -4.50 -15.40
N GLU A 464 -1.82 -5.49 -15.59
CA GLU A 464 -1.65 -6.84 -15.10
C GLU A 464 -1.24 -7.78 -16.23
N ALA A 465 -0.18 -8.57 -16.01
CA ALA A 465 0.22 -9.64 -16.91
C ALA A 465 -0.37 -10.96 -16.43
N ASP A 466 -1.28 -11.53 -17.22
CA ASP A 466 -1.94 -12.82 -16.92
C ASP A 466 -1.72 -13.85 -18.04
N GLY A 467 -1.25 -15.03 -17.62
CA GLY A 467 -1.00 -16.17 -18.50
C GLY A 467 0.49 -16.44 -18.77
N GLY A 468 1.01 -17.58 -18.33
CA GLY A 468 2.37 -18.00 -18.69
C GLY A 468 3.49 -17.15 -18.09
N VAL A 469 3.21 -16.30 -17.08
CA VAL A 469 4.24 -15.54 -16.36
C VAL A 469 5.07 -16.48 -15.48
N THR A 470 6.38 -16.45 -15.65
CA THR A 470 7.37 -17.29 -14.96
C THR A 470 8.53 -16.45 -14.42
N PHE A 471 9.46 -17.10 -13.73
CA PHE A 471 10.72 -16.47 -13.30
C PHE A 471 11.55 -15.92 -14.48
N ASP A 472 11.40 -16.51 -15.67
CA ASP A 472 12.22 -16.16 -16.84
C ASP A 472 11.74 -14.89 -17.53
N ASN A 473 10.42 -14.65 -17.58
CA ASN A 473 9.81 -13.55 -18.34
C ASN A 473 9.23 -12.41 -17.49
N ILE A 474 9.05 -12.59 -16.18
CA ILE A 474 8.48 -11.55 -15.31
C ILE A 474 9.28 -10.24 -15.35
N GLY A 475 10.60 -10.34 -15.45
CA GLY A 475 11.47 -9.18 -15.59
C GLY A 475 11.18 -8.38 -16.87
N SER A 476 10.95 -9.05 -18.00
CA SER A 476 10.59 -8.40 -19.26
C SER A 476 9.19 -7.79 -19.19
N CYS A 477 8.20 -8.53 -18.66
CA CYS A 477 6.85 -8.01 -18.45
C CYS A 477 6.84 -6.71 -17.63
N PHE A 478 7.66 -6.65 -16.58
CA PHE A 478 7.82 -5.45 -15.77
C PHE A 478 8.41 -4.26 -16.54
N ALA A 479 9.41 -4.53 -17.39
CA ALA A 479 10.03 -3.50 -18.23
C ALA A 479 9.03 -2.91 -19.24
N ASP A 480 8.15 -3.76 -19.80
CA ASP A 480 7.14 -3.33 -20.77
C ASP A 480 6.03 -2.48 -20.14
N GLY A 481 5.80 -2.62 -18.83
CA GLY A 481 4.87 -1.78 -18.10
C GLY A 481 3.97 -2.49 -17.09
N ALA A 482 4.00 -3.83 -17.04
CA ALA A 482 3.22 -4.57 -16.04
C ALA A 482 3.64 -4.19 -14.62
N ARG A 483 2.66 -4.17 -13.73
CA ARG A 483 2.81 -3.87 -12.30
C ARG A 483 2.08 -4.89 -11.43
N VAL A 484 1.16 -5.67 -11.99
CA VAL A 484 0.60 -6.87 -11.33
C VAL A 484 1.00 -8.09 -12.14
N PHE A 485 1.41 -9.16 -11.45
CA PHE A 485 1.90 -10.38 -12.09
C PHE A 485 1.10 -11.58 -11.59
N VAL A 486 0.34 -12.20 -12.49
CA VAL A 486 -0.44 -13.39 -12.16
C VAL A 486 0.46 -14.63 -12.20
N GLY A 487 0.64 -15.24 -11.03
CA GLY A 487 1.46 -16.45 -10.88
C GLY A 487 0.62 -17.70 -10.81
N GLY A 488 0.46 -18.40 -11.94
CA GLY A 488 -0.20 -19.71 -12.00
C GLY A 488 0.69 -20.85 -11.49
N SER A 489 1.00 -21.83 -12.34
CA SER A 489 1.81 -23.00 -11.99
C SER A 489 3.23 -22.66 -11.52
N ALA A 490 3.76 -21.50 -11.92
CA ALA A 490 5.06 -21.00 -11.47
C ALA A 490 5.11 -20.69 -9.97
N ILE A 491 3.96 -20.36 -9.35
CA ILE A 491 3.83 -20.11 -7.92
C ILE A 491 3.05 -21.23 -7.24
N ILE A 492 1.77 -21.39 -7.59
CA ILE A 492 0.86 -22.34 -6.92
C ILE A 492 1.22 -23.80 -7.24
N GLY A 493 1.87 -24.06 -8.39
CA GLY A 493 2.40 -25.38 -8.71
C GLY A 493 3.62 -25.79 -7.87
N LYS A 494 4.22 -24.88 -7.09
CA LYS A 494 5.39 -25.16 -6.24
C LYS A 494 4.96 -25.50 -4.82
N GLN A 495 5.59 -26.50 -4.19
CA GLN A 495 5.34 -26.81 -2.78
C GLN A 495 5.62 -25.60 -1.87
N ASP A 496 6.73 -24.91 -2.09
CA ASP A 496 7.09 -23.67 -1.40
C ASP A 496 6.56 -22.43 -2.16
N VAL A 497 5.28 -22.10 -1.92
CA VAL A 497 4.63 -20.89 -2.48
C VAL A 497 5.30 -19.61 -2.00
N ARG A 498 5.78 -19.59 -0.75
CA ARG A 498 6.44 -18.41 -0.17
C ARG A 498 7.78 -18.15 -0.85
N GLY A 499 8.57 -19.20 -1.07
CA GLY A 499 9.81 -19.14 -1.84
C GLY A 499 9.56 -18.66 -3.26
N ALA A 500 8.56 -19.22 -3.96
CA ALA A 500 8.23 -18.81 -5.32
C ALA A 500 7.82 -17.33 -5.42
N ILE A 501 6.98 -16.82 -4.51
CA ILE A 501 6.62 -15.38 -4.47
C ILE A 501 7.85 -14.52 -4.19
N ARG A 502 8.73 -14.93 -3.27
CA ARG A 502 9.98 -14.21 -2.98
C ARG A 502 10.86 -14.13 -4.22
N ASP A 503 10.99 -15.23 -4.95
CA ASP A 503 11.85 -15.29 -6.14
C ASP A 503 11.26 -14.45 -7.30
N PHE A 504 9.94 -14.43 -7.46
CA PHE A 504 9.25 -13.46 -8.36
C PHE A 504 9.60 -12.02 -8.00
N ARG A 505 9.48 -11.65 -6.72
CA ARG A 505 9.81 -10.30 -6.24
C ARG A 505 11.28 -9.96 -6.50
N ASN A 506 12.20 -10.88 -6.26
CA ASN A 506 13.62 -10.68 -6.50
C ASN A 506 13.93 -10.42 -7.97
N GLN A 507 13.29 -11.14 -8.89
CA GLN A 507 13.48 -10.93 -10.33
C GLN A 507 12.97 -9.56 -10.78
N VAL A 508 11.81 -9.13 -10.29
CA VAL A 508 11.28 -7.78 -10.57
C VAL A 508 12.18 -6.71 -9.97
N LEU A 509 12.68 -6.89 -8.74
CA LEU A 509 13.61 -5.95 -8.10
C LEU A 509 14.91 -5.81 -8.90
N LYS A 510 15.43 -6.89 -9.48
CA LYS A 510 16.60 -6.83 -10.36
C LYS A 510 16.34 -5.94 -11.58
N THR A 511 15.22 -6.14 -12.28
CA THR A 511 14.84 -5.29 -13.41
C THR A 511 14.59 -3.84 -12.99
N LYS A 512 13.89 -3.63 -11.86
CA LYS A 512 13.63 -2.30 -11.30
C LYS A 512 14.92 -1.54 -11.04
N ARG A 513 15.90 -2.15 -10.38
CA ARG A 513 17.22 -1.54 -10.13
C ARG A 513 17.93 -1.16 -11.43
N LYS A 514 17.86 -2.01 -12.47
CA LYS A 514 18.39 -1.67 -13.80
C LYS A 514 17.72 -0.43 -14.38
N LEU A 515 16.38 -0.34 -14.37
CA LEU A 515 15.66 0.84 -14.85
C LEU A 515 16.03 2.12 -14.09
N LEU A 516 16.24 2.03 -12.77
CA LEU A 516 16.65 3.17 -11.95
C LEU A 516 18.09 3.60 -12.25
N LEU A 517 18.99 2.66 -12.49
CA LEU A 517 20.37 2.94 -12.93
C LEU A 517 20.38 3.57 -14.32
N ASP A 518 19.59 3.06 -15.26
CA ASP A 518 19.42 3.65 -16.59
C ASP A 518 18.93 5.10 -16.46
N LYS A 519 17.97 5.36 -15.56
CA LYS A 519 17.48 6.71 -15.30
C LYS A 519 18.53 7.63 -14.67
N ALA A 520 19.30 7.12 -13.71
CA ALA A 520 20.40 7.87 -13.10
C ALA A 520 21.46 8.25 -14.14
N ASN A 521 21.82 7.31 -15.02
CA ASN A 521 22.78 7.52 -16.09
C ASN A 521 22.27 8.54 -17.14
N GLU A 522 20.98 8.46 -17.53
CA GLU A 522 20.34 9.43 -18.42
C GLU A 522 20.41 10.87 -17.86
N LEU A 523 20.20 11.02 -16.55
CA LEU A 523 20.11 12.34 -15.91
C LEU A 523 21.46 12.97 -15.57
N GLY A 524 22.47 12.17 -15.23
CA GLY A 524 23.74 12.70 -14.71
C GLY A 524 24.97 11.81 -14.94
N GLY A 525 24.87 10.83 -15.85
CA GLY A 525 25.97 9.92 -16.18
C GLY A 525 26.47 9.10 -14.99
N SER A 526 27.73 8.66 -15.08
CA SER A 526 28.37 7.80 -14.08
C SER A 526 28.49 8.45 -12.70
N GLU A 527 28.56 9.79 -12.61
CA GLU A 527 28.64 10.49 -11.33
C GLU A 527 27.32 10.39 -10.54
N LEU A 528 26.17 10.59 -11.19
CA LEU A 528 24.87 10.41 -10.54
C LEU A 528 24.59 8.95 -10.22
N VAL A 529 25.04 8.02 -11.07
CA VAL A 529 24.98 6.57 -10.79
C VAL A 529 25.75 6.23 -9.51
N LYS A 530 27.02 6.65 -9.39
CA LYS A 530 27.82 6.44 -8.17
C LYS A 530 27.17 7.06 -6.95
N LYS A 531 26.65 8.28 -7.08
CA LYS A 531 25.93 8.98 -6.00
C LYS A 531 24.72 8.18 -5.53
N TRP A 532 23.87 7.72 -6.45
CA TRP A 532 22.66 6.96 -6.13
C TRP A 532 22.98 5.60 -5.49
N ILE A 533 23.98 4.88 -6.02
CA ILE A 533 24.47 3.63 -5.42
C ILE A 533 24.95 3.88 -3.98
N GLY A 534 25.68 4.98 -3.75
CA GLY A 534 26.18 5.38 -2.44
C GLY A 534 25.11 5.62 -1.36
N LEU A 535 23.84 5.78 -1.73
CA LEU A 535 22.74 5.94 -0.77
C LEU A 535 22.32 4.61 -0.10
N HIS A 536 22.67 3.46 -0.69
CA HIS A 536 22.20 2.13 -0.28
C HIS A 536 23.06 1.50 0.81
N VAL A 537 23.18 2.15 1.97
CA VAL A 537 24.15 1.78 3.03
C VAL A 537 23.74 0.61 3.94
N VAL A 538 22.57 0.00 3.71
CA VAL A 538 22.01 -1.05 4.58
C VAL A 538 22.13 -2.42 3.93
N GLY A 539 22.76 -3.37 4.65
CA GLY A 539 22.94 -4.75 4.19
C GLY A 539 23.82 -4.86 2.94
N GLU A 540 23.56 -5.88 2.12
CA GLU A 540 24.32 -6.16 0.89
C GLU A 540 23.77 -5.44 -0.36
N LYS A 541 22.78 -4.54 -0.19
CA LYS A 541 22.09 -3.89 -1.32
C LYS A 541 23.05 -3.10 -2.21
N GLN A 542 23.99 -2.36 -1.62
CA GLN A 542 24.95 -1.55 -2.37
C GLN A 542 25.74 -2.39 -3.38
N GLU A 543 26.29 -3.52 -2.93
CA GLU A 543 27.16 -4.36 -3.76
C GLU A 543 26.36 -5.04 -4.88
N GLN A 544 25.14 -5.49 -4.58
CA GLN A 544 24.23 -6.04 -5.60
C GLN A 544 23.89 -5.02 -6.68
N ILE A 545 23.61 -3.77 -6.29
CA ILE A 545 23.28 -2.70 -7.25
C ILE A 545 24.51 -2.32 -8.07
N LYS A 546 25.69 -2.27 -7.44
CA LYS A 546 26.96 -1.99 -8.12
C LYS A 546 27.26 -3.03 -9.21
N GLN A 547 27.06 -4.32 -8.91
CA GLN A 547 27.19 -5.39 -9.90
C GLN A 547 26.24 -5.18 -11.10
N ILE A 548 24.98 -4.81 -10.86
CA ILE A 548 24.01 -4.53 -11.94
C ILE A 548 24.48 -3.32 -12.79
N ALA A 549 25.05 -2.30 -12.15
CA ALA A 549 25.56 -1.12 -12.84
C ALA A 549 26.77 -1.43 -13.74
N GLU A 550 27.69 -2.30 -13.28
CA GLU A 550 28.82 -2.80 -14.08
C GLU A 550 28.32 -3.65 -15.27
N GLU A 551 27.37 -4.57 -15.06
CA GLU A 551 26.73 -5.36 -16.12
C GLU A 551 26.06 -4.46 -17.18
N ALA A 552 25.49 -3.34 -16.75
CA ALA A 552 24.85 -2.35 -17.62
C ALA A 552 25.83 -1.33 -18.25
N ARG A 553 27.12 -1.38 -17.93
CA ARG A 553 28.18 -0.45 -18.39
C ARG A 553 27.95 1.01 -17.99
N HIS A 554 27.37 1.22 -16.81
CA HIS A 554 27.17 2.56 -16.22
C HIS A 554 28.31 2.98 -15.28
N LEU A 555 29.21 2.06 -14.94
CA LEU A 555 30.38 2.25 -14.06
C LEU A 555 31.69 1.89 -14.75
#